data_AF-A0A1W9JEY3-F1
#
_entry.id   AF-A0A1W9JEY3-F1
#
_cell.length_a   1.000
_cell.length_b   1.000
_cell.length_c   1.000
_cell.angle_alpha   90.00
_cell.angle_beta   90.00
_cell.angle_gamma   90.00
#
_symmetry.space_group_name_H-M   'P 1'
#
loop_
_entity.id
_entity.type
_entity.pdbx_description
1 polymer ?
#
loop_
_entity_poly.entity_id
_entity_poly.type
_entity_poly.pdbx_seq_one_letter_code
_entity_poly.pdbx_strand_id
1 'polypeptide(L)' 'MPIIRLTIILVFIASLVLIALYLVSRQQKYLNLLKQLLKYTGWMLVTVLLLYLITRVIRL' A
#
# COMPACT_ATOMS: atom_id res chain seq x y z
N MET A 1 5.28 -15.28 6.24
CA MET A 1 4.19 -14.37 6.66
C MET A 1 3.15 -14.26 5.54
N PRO A 2 2.11 -15.11 5.54
CA PRO A 2 1.10 -15.14 4.47
C PRO A 2 0.31 -13.83 4.36
N ILE A 3 0.12 -13.13 5.48
CA ILE A 3 -0.61 -11.86 5.56
C ILE A 3 0.03 -10.79 4.67
N ILE A 4 1.35 -10.61 4.75
CA ILE A 4 2.08 -9.60 3.96
C ILE A 4 1.97 -9.88 2.45
N ARG A 5 2.09 -11.17 2.05
CA ARG A 5 1.90 -11.56 0.65
C ARG A 5 0.49 -11.25 0.17
N LEU A 6 -0.53 -11.51 0.99
CA LEU A 6 -1.92 -11.21 0.67
C LEU A 6 -2.13 -9.70 0.48
N THR A 7 -1.57 -8.87 1.37
CA THR A 7 -1.67 -7.40 1.28
C THR A 7 -1.02 -6.89 0.00
N ILE A 8 0.15 -7.41 -0.39
CA ILE A 8 0.84 -7.02 -1.62
C ILE A 8 -0.01 -7.34 -2.85
N ILE A 9 -0.59 -8.54 -2.91
CA ILE A 9 -1.47 -8.95 -4.01
C ILE A 9 -2.71 -8.05 -4.08
N LEU A 10 -3.31 -7.73 -2.93
CA LEU A 10 -4.48 -6.86 -2.85
C LEU A 10 -4.17 -5.44 -3.37
N VAL A 11 -3.02 -4.87 -2.97
CA VAL A 11 -2.55 -3.56 -3.42
C VAL A 11 -2.28 -3.57 -4.93
N PHE A 12 -1.71 -4.67 -5.44
CA PHE A 12 -1.43 -4.83 -6.87
C PHE A 12 -2.72 -4.83 -7.70
N ILE A 13 -3.72 -5.62 -7.28
CA ILE A 13 -5.03 -5.67 -7.93
C ILE A 13 -5.73 -4.30 -7.85
N ALA A 14 -5.71 -3.65 -6.68
CA ALA A 14 -6.31 -2.33 -6.50
C ALA A 14 -5.66 -1.27 -7.39
N SER A 15 -4.34 -1.31 -7.55
CA SER A 15 -3.61 -0.41 -8.44
C SER A 15 -4.02 -0.60 -9.91
N LEU A 16 -4.08 -1.86 -10.38
CA LEU A 16 -4.55 -2.18 -11.74
C LEU A 16 -5.99 -1.71 -11.98
N VAL A 17 -6.89 -1.93 -11.02
CA VAL A 17 -8.29 -1.49 -11.11
C VAL A 17 -8.39 0.03 -11.18
N LEU A 18 -7.62 0.76 -10.36
CA LEU A 18 -7.58 2.23 -10.39
C LEU A 18 -7.02 2.78 -11.70
N ILE A 19 -6.00 2.13 -12.28
CA ILE A 19 -5.44 2.49 -13.59
C ILE A 19 -6.45 2.24 -14.70
N ALA A 20 -7.12 1.08 -14.69
CA ALA A 20 -8.15 0.75 -15.67
C ALA A 20 -9.33 1.74 -15.60
N LEU A 21 -9.81 2.06 -14.40
CA LEU A 21 -10.85 3.07 -14.18
C LEU A 21 -10.42 4.46 -14.63
N TYR A 22 -9.16 4.84 -14.42
CA TYR A 22 -8.61 6.08 -14.94
C TYR A 22 -8.61 6.11 -16.47
N LEU A 23 -8.23 5.01 -17.13
CA LEU A 23 -8.23 4.88 -18.59
C LEU A 23 -9.64 5.01 -19.18
N VAL A 24 -10.63 4.39 -18.54
CA VAL A 24 -12.03 4.40 -19.00
C VAL A 24 -12.69 5.76 -18.74
N SER A 25 -12.54 6.29 -17.53
CA SER A 25 -13.32 7.44 -17.06
C SER A 25 -12.57 8.77 -17.22
N ARG A 26 -11.25 8.75 -17.44
CA ARG A 26 -10.32 9.91 -17.53
C ARG A 26 -10.40 10.91 -16.36
N GLN A 27 -11.13 10.60 -15.29
CA GLN A 27 -11.25 11.48 -14.15
C GLN A 27 -9.98 11.46 -13.29
N GLN A 28 -9.45 12.63 -12.97
CA GLN A 28 -8.29 12.77 -12.09
C GLN A 28 -8.50 12.20 -10.67
N LYS A 29 -9.75 11.98 -10.26
CA LYS A 29 -10.09 11.35 -8.97
C LYS A 29 -9.41 10.00 -8.79
N TYR A 30 -9.30 9.19 -9.85
CA TYR A 30 -8.68 7.87 -9.80
C TYR A 30 -7.16 7.95 -9.62
N LEU A 31 -6.49 8.92 -10.23
CA LEU A 31 -5.07 9.19 -9.98
C LEU A 31 -4.82 9.62 -8.53
N ASN A 32 -5.74 10.42 -7.97
CA ASN A 32 -5.62 10.88 -6.59
C ASN A 32 -5.81 9.73 -5.59
N LEU A 33 -6.78 8.84 -5.86
CA LEU A 33 -6.97 7.61 -5.10
C LEU A 33 -5.76 6.67 -5.20
N LEU A 34 -5.14 6.57 -6.38
CA LEU A 34 -3.92 5.77 -6.59
C LEU A 34 -2.73 6.34 -5.78
N LYS A 35 -2.55 7.67 -5.78
CA LYS A 35 -1.57 8.35 -4.91
C LYS A 35 -1.84 8.07 -3.43
N GLN A 36 -3.10 8.14 -3.00
CA GLN A 36 -3.48 7.80 -1.62
C GLN A 36 -3.15 6.34 -1.29
N LEU A 37 -3.51 5.41 -2.17
CA LEU A 37 -3.24 3.98 -2.01
C LEU A 37 -1.74 3.73 -1.80
N LEU A 38 -0.89 4.32 -2.64
CA LEU A 38 0.57 4.24 -2.50
C LEU A 38 1.06 4.89 -1.20
N LYS A 39 0.51 6.04 -0.81
CA LYS A 39 0.88 6.73 0.43
C LYS A 39 0.56 5.90 1.67
N TYR A 40 -0.63 5.29 1.74
CA TYR A 40 -1.02 4.41 2.84
C TYR A 40 -0.17 3.13 2.86
N THR A 41 0.10 2.54 1.70
CA THR A 41 0.95 1.34 1.60
C THR A 41 2.38 1.63 2.08
N GLY A 42 2.94 2.79 1.69
CA GLY A 42 4.24 3.25 2.17
C GLY A 42 4.27 3.48 3.67
N TRP A 43 3.25 4.15 4.22
CA TRP A 43 3.11 4.34 5.67
C TRP A 43 3.02 3.01 6.41
N MET A 44 2.25 2.05 5.91
CA MET A 44 2.14 0.72 6.50
C MET A 44 3.51 0.03 6.58
N LEU A 45 4.31 0.09 5.51
CA LEU A 45 5.67 -0.46 5.51
C LEU A 45 6.58 0.23 6.52
N VAL A 46 6.53 1.57 6.61
CA VAL A 46 7.29 2.34 7.59
C VAL A 46 6.89 1.97 9.02
N THR A 47 5.59 1.84 9.30
CA THR A 47 5.09 1.43 10.62
C THR A 47 5.56 0.02 10.98
N VAL A 48 5.51 -0.94 10.03
CA VAL A 48 6.02 -2.30 10.24
C VAL A 48 7.53 -2.28 10.51
N LEU A 49 8.29 -1.46 9.78
CA LEU A 49 9.73 -1.30 9.98
C LEU A 49 10.05 -0.72 11.36
N LEU A 50 9.29 0.31 11.79
CA LEU A 50 9.41 0.92 13.12
C LEU A 50 9.07 -0.07 14.23
N LEU A 51 7.95 -0.81 14.11
CA LEU A 51 7.59 -1.88 15.05
C LEU A 51 8.68 -2.93 15.15
N TYR A 52 9.27 -3.32 14.02
CA TYR A 52 10.37 -4.28 13.99
C TYR A 52 11.63 -3.74 14.70
N LEU A 53 11.99 -2.48 14.44
CA LEU A 53 13.11 -1.81 15.10
C LEU A 53 12.87 -1.68 16.61
N ILE A 54 11.68 -1.25 17.04
CA ILE A 54 11.32 -1.13 18.46
C ILE A 54 11.40 -2.51 19.14
N THR A 55 10.84 -3.54 18.52
CA THR A 55 10.90 -4.92 19.05
C THR A 55 12.35 -5.40 19.15
N ARG A 56 13.19 -5.04 18.17
CA ARG A 56 14.62 -5.38 18.17
C ARG A 56 15.39 -4.66 19.29
N VAL A 57 15.06 -3.40 19.55
CA VAL A 57 15.70 -2.58 20.60
C VAL A 57 15.27 -3.04 22.00
N ILE A 58 14.00 -3.39 22.20
CA ILE A 58 13.48 -3.87 23.50
C ILE A 58 14.00 -5.28 23.85
N ARG A 59 14.31 -6.09 22.83
CA ARG A 59 14.81 -7.46 23.02
C ARG A 59 16.35 -7.53 23.19
N LEU A 60 17.04 -6.40 23.07
CA LEU A 60 18.49 -6.23 23.28
C LEU A 60 18.76 -5.74 24.70
#